data_AF-A0AAX5NP56-F1
#
_entry.id   AF-A0AAX5NP56-F1
#
_cell.length_a   1.000
_cell.length_b   1.000
_cell.length_c   1.000
_cell.angle_alpha   90.00
_cell.angle_beta   90.00
_cell.angle_gamma   90.00
#
_symmetry.space_group_name_H-M   'P 1'
#
loop_
_entity.id
_entity.type
_entity.pdbx_description
1 polymer ?
#
loop_
_entity_poly.entity_id
_entity_poly.type
_entity_poly.pdbx_seq_one_letter_code
_entity_poly.pdbx_strand_id
1 'polypeptide(L)'
;EYTFMVEMNEAADILNNLSTRSLVLFDELGRGTSTYDGISIAWAIVEHIHEHPKAKARTLFATHYHELIEMEKSFKRIKNYNVSVKEVDNKVIFL
;
A
#
# COMPACT_ATOMS: atom_id res chain seq x y z
N GLU A 1 -6.07 -14.91 18.09
CA GLU A 1 -5.23 -13.75 17.78
C GLU A 1 -6.04 -12.79 16.92
N TYR A 2 -6.04 -11.47 17.19
CA TYR A 2 -6.86 -10.52 16.42
C TYR A 2 -6.27 -10.36 15.02
N THR A 3 -7.09 -10.51 13.97
CA THR A 3 -6.67 -10.46 12.56
C THR A 3 -5.85 -9.21 12.22
N PHE A 4 -6.23 -8.06 12.76
CA PHE A 4 -5.48 -6.81 12.59
C PHE A 4 -4.09 -6.84 13.24
N MET A 5 -3.95 -7.47 14.40
CA MET A 5 -2.65 -7.59 15.06
C MET A 5 -1.68 -8.47 14.25
N VAL A 6 -2.20 -9.55 13.64
CA VAL A 6 -1.40 -10.42 12.75
C VAL A 6 -0.95 -9.62 11.52
N GLU A 7 -1.85 -8.88 10.87
CA GLU A 7 -1.53 -8.01 9.72
C GLU A 7 -0.43 -6.99 10.07
N MET A 8 -0.50 -6.36 11.24
CA MET A 8 0.51 -5.39 11.69
C MET A 8 1.86 -6.05 12.04
N ASN A 9 1.86 -7.26 12.59
CA ASN A 9 3.08 -8.01 12.84
C ASN A 9 3.77 -8.42 11.52
N GLU A 10 3.01 -8.89 10.53
CA GLU A 10 3.54 -9.21 9.20
C GLU A 10 4.14 -7.97 8.52
N ALA A 11 3.47 -6.82 8.62
CA ALA A 11 4.00 -5.56 8.10
C ALA A 11 5.30 -5.15 8.83
N ALA A 12 5.35 -5.29 10.16
CA ALA A 12 6.55 -5.00 10.94
C ALA A 12 7.73 -5.92 10.53
N ASP A 13 7.47 -7.20 10.32
CA ASP A 13 8.48 -8.17 9.87
C ASP A 13 9.04 -7.81 8.49
N ILE A 14 8.17 -7.39 7.56
CA ILE A 14 8.60 -6.88 6.24
C ILE A 14 9.51 -5.67 6.41
N LEU A 15 9.08 -4.67 7.18
CA LEU A 15 9.81 -3.40 7.36
C LEU A 15 11.18 -3.60 8.00
N ASN A 16 11.26 -4.45 9.03
CA ASN A 16 12.51 -4.76 9.74
C ASN A 16 13.53 -5.50 8.88
N ASN A 17 13.09 -6.18 7.81
CA ASN A 17 13.93 -7.01 6.95
C ASN A 17 14.10 -6.43 5.53
N LEU A 18 13.78 -5.16 5.32
CA LEU A 18 13.91 -4.51 4.01
C LEU A 18 15.36 -4.49 3.51
N SER A 19 15.51 -4.78 2.21
CA SER A 19 16.78 -4.66 1.50
C SER A 19 16.58 -4.00 0.14
N THR A 20 17.68 -3.60 -0.50
CA THR A 20 17.65 -3.06 -1.87
C THR A 20 17.24 -4.08 -2.93
N ARG A 21 17.22 -5.38 -2.59
CA ARG A 21 16.82 -6.47 -3.49
C ARG A 21 15.43 -7.02 -3.19
N SER A 22 14.73 -6.45 -2.21
CA SER A 22 13.40 -6.89 -1.82
C SER A 22 12.34 -6.44 -2.84
N LEU A 23 11.38 -7.33 -3.11
CA LEU A 23 10.09 -7.02 -3.73
C LEU A 23 9.02 -7.17 -2.65
N VAL A 24 8.27 -6.10 -2.40
CA VAL A 24 7.23 -6.04 -1.36
C VAL A 24 5.87 -5.88 -2.02
N LEU A 25 4.91 -6.69 -1.61
CA LEU A 25 3.53 -6.66 -2.10
C LEU A 25 2.62 -6.44 -0.90
N PHE A 26 1.98 -5.28 -0.84
CA PHE A 26 0.90 -5.01 0.11
C PHE A 26 -0.43 -5.08 -0.63
N ASP A 27 -1.35 -5.86 -0.06
CA ASP A 27 -2.73 -5.95 -0.53
C ASP A 27 -3.64 -5.44 0.58
N GLU A 28 -4.18 -4.24 0.37
CA GLU A 28 -5.28 -3.71 1.16
C GLU A 28 -5.00 -3.56 2.67
N LEU A 29 -3.77 -3.18 3.00
CA LEU A 29 -3.29 -3.04 4.37
C LEU A 29 -4.02 -1.93 5.14
N GLY A 30 -4.44 -2.25 6.37
CA GLY A 30 -5.07 -1.30 7.30
C GLY A 30 -6.60 -1.37 7.35
N ARG A 31 -7.23 -2.35 6.68
CA ARG A 31 -8.69 -2.54 6.67
C ARG A 31 -9.28 -3.00 8.01
N GLY A 32 -8.47 -3.54 8.92
CA GLY A 32 -8.92 -4.06 10.21
C GLY A 32 -9.14 -3.01 11.32
N THR A 33 -9.01 -1.72 11.01
CA THR A 33 -9.14 -0.60 11.98
C THR A 33 -10.01 0.53 11.42
N SER A 34 -10.15 1.64 12.16
CA SER A 34 -10.89 2.82 11.70
C SER A 34 -10.30 3.37 10.40
N THR A 35 -11.13 3.96 9.53
CA THR A 35 -10.69 4.42 8.20
C THR A 35 -9.50 5.37 8.27
N TYR A 36 -9.54 6.36 9.18
CA TYR A 36 -8.46 7.33 9.32
C TYR A 36 -7.19 6.73 9.93
N ASP A 37 -7.32 5.78 10.86
CA ASP A 37 -6.17 5.05 11.40
C ASP A 37 -5.53 4.17 10.32
N GLY A 38 -6.35 3.48 9.53
CA GLY A 38 -5.90 2.64 8.42
C GLY A 38 -5.16 3.44 7.36
N ILE A 39 -5.73 4.58 6.94
CA ILE A 39 -5.06 5.53 6.03
C ILE A 39 -3.73 6.00 6.62
N SER A 40 -3.71 6.39 7.90
CA SER A 40 -2.50 6.91 8.55
C SER A 40 -1.39 5.87 8.61
N ILE A 41 -1.73 4.62 8.93
CA ILE A 41 -0.79 3.50 8.96
C ILE A 41 -0.27 3.20 7.55
N ALA A 42 -1.16 3.07 6.56
CA ALA A 42 -0.77 2.79 5.18
C ALA A 42 0.15 3.89 4.62
N TRP A 43 -0.19 5.16 4.87
CA TRP A 43 0.64 6.31 4.48
C TRP A 43 2.02 6.24 5.12
N ALA A 44 2.09 6.05 6.44
CA ALA A 44 3.35 6.00 7.17
C ALA A 44 4.26 4.85 6.69
N ILE A 45 3.69 3.69 6.34
CA ILE A 45 4.43 2.55 5.79
C ILE A 45 4.99 2.88 4.41
N VAL A 46 4.18 3.44 3.51
CA VAL A 46 4.61 3.81 2.16
C VAL A 46 5.71 4.88 2.23
N GLU A 47 5.52 5.91 3.07
CA GLU A 47 6.51 6.95 3.31
C GLU A 47 7.81 6.36 3.89
N HIS A 48 7.71 5.46 4.88
CA HIS A 48 8.87 4.83 5.48
C HIS A 48 9.69 4.06 4.43
N ILE A 49 9.05 3.25 3.59
CA ILE A 49 9.74 2.51 2.51
C ILE A 49 10.34 3.47 1.48
N HIS A 50 9.64 4.56 1.15
CA HIS A 50 10.13 5.56 0.20
C HIS A 50 11.33 6.35 0.74
N GLU A 51 11.31 6.77 1.99
CA GLU A 51 12.39 7.57 2.59
C GLU A 51 13.49 6.72 3.24
N HIS A 52 13.33 5.40 3.28
CA HIS A 52 14.29 4.51 3.93
C HIS A 52 15.72 4.76 3.39
N PRO A 53 16.70 5.05 4.27
CA PRO A 53 18.01 5.59 3.86
C PRO A 53 18.84 4.58 3.06
N LYS A 54 18.75 3.29 3.41
CA LYS A 54 19.59 2.23 2.83
C LYS A 54 18.85 1.21 1.94
N ALA A 55 17.57 0.94 2.21
CA ALA A 55 16.79 -0.10 1.54
C ALA A 55 15.64 0.53 0.77
N LYS A 56 15.77 0.62 -0.55
CA LYS A 56 14.72 1.15 -1.45
C LYS A 56 14.08 -0.01 -2.20
N ALA A 57 13.27 -0.80 -1.48
CA ALA A 57 12.61 -1.96 -2.04
C ALA A 57 11.67 -1.58 -3.19
N ARG A 58 11.50 -2.49 -4.15
CA ARG A 58 10.42 -2.35 -5.15
C ARG A 58 9.12 -2.73 -4.46
N THR A 59 8.14 -1.85 -4.46
CA THR A 59 6.88 -2.05 -3.73
C THR A 59 5.70 -1.90 -4.65
N LEU A 60 4.78 -2.87 -4.62
CA LEU A 60 3.44 -2.73 -5.12
C LEU A 60 2.49 -2.63 -3.93
N PHE A 61 1.65 -1.62 -3.94
CA PHE A 61 0.70 -1.35 -2.86
C PHE A 61 -0.69 -1.24 -3.47
N ALA A 62 -1.48 -2.30 -3.35
CA ALA A 62 -2.89 -2.30 -3.75
C ALA A 62 -3.72 -1.74 -2.59
N THR A 63 -4.57 -0.75 -2.88
CA THR A 63 -5.37 -0.10 -1.86
C THR A 63 -6.64 0.50 -2.44
N HIS A 64 -7.68 0.56 -1.61
CA HIS A 64 -8.89 1.34 -1.85
C HIS A 64 -8.80 2.77 -1.32
N TYR A 65 -7.74 3.15 -0.59
CA TYR A 65 -7.59 4.50 -0.04
C TYR A 65 -7.20 5.49 -1.14
N HIS A 66 -8.16 6.31 -1.56
CA HIS A 66 -7.92 7.34 -2.57
C HIS A 66 -6.95 8.43 -2.09
N GLU A 67 -6.84 8.63 -0.77
CA GLU A 67 -5.92 9.57 -0.14
C GLU A 67 -4.46 9.26 -0.48
N LEU A 68 -4.10 7.98 -0.65
CA LEU A 68 -2.73 7.57 -1.01
C LEU A 68 -2.36 7.99 -2.44
N ILE A 69 -3.33 8.25 -3.33
CA ILE A 69 -3.08 8.73 -4.69
C ILE A 69 -2.34 10.07 -4.67
N GLU A 70 -2.64 10.92 -3.68
CA GLU A 70 -2.01 12.23 -3.51
C GLU A 70 -0.52 12.14 -3.20
N MET A 71 -0.03 11.00 -2.71
CA MET A 71 1.39 10.78 -2.43
C MET A 71 2.27 10.91 -3.68
N GLU A 72 1.76 10.59 -4.88
CA GLU A 72 2.53 10.76 -6.13
C GLU A 72 2.93 12.23 -6.36
N LYS A 73 2.17 13.20 -5.84
CA LYS A 73 2.48 14.63 -5.97
C LYS A 73 3.70 15.04 -5.12
N SER A 74 3.92 14.36 -4.00
CA SER A 74 4.95 14.68 -3.02
C SER A 74 6.19 13.78 -3.14
N PHE A 75 6.02 12.53 -3.55
CA PHE A 75 7.07 11.50 -3.54
C PHE A 75 7.47 11.09 -4.96
N LYS A 76 8.67 11.49 -5.38
CA LYS A 76 9.15 11.34 -6.77
C LYS A 76 9.19 9.90 -7.31
N ARG A 77 9.28 8.89 -6.43
CA ARG A 77 9.34 7.47 -6.85
C ARG A 77 8.00 6.74 -6.73
N ILE A 78 6.95 7.43 -6.29
CA ILE A 78 5.59 6.89 -6.28
C ILE A 78 4.95 7.14 -7.64
N LYS A 79 4.23 6.14 -8.14
CA LYS A 79 3.52 6.14 -9.41
C LYS A 79 2.16 5.47 -9.20
N ASN A 80 1.08 6.17 -9.54
CA ASN A 80 -0.26 5.60 -9.43
C ASN A 80 -0.60 4.76 -10.66
N TYR A 81 -1.20 3.61 -10.42
CA TYR A 81 -1.77 2.73 -11.44
C TYR A 81 -3.18 2.34 -11.02
N ASN A 82 -4.08 2.19 -11.99
CA ASN A 82 -5.42 1.68 -11.75
C ASN A 82 -5.74 0.55 -12.73
N VAL A 83 -6.65 -0.33 -12.32
CA VAL A 83 -7.25 -1.30 -13.21
C VAL A 83 -8.47 -0.63 -13.84
N SER A 84 -8.53 -0.63 -15.17
CA SER A 84 -9.66 -0.04 -15.89
C SER A 84 -10.87 -0.95 -15.81
N VAL A 85 -12.00 -0.39 -15.39
CA VAL A 85 -13.30 -1.07 -15.39
C VAL A 85 -14.17 -0.44 -16.46
N LYS A 86 -14.82 -1.26 -17.30
CA LYS A 86 -15.77 -0.79 -18.31
C LYS A 86 -17.14 -1.39 -18.02
N GLU A 87 -18.15 -0.53 -17.96
CA GLU A 87 -19.53 -0.96 -17.87
C GLU A 87 -20.13 -1.09 -19.28
N VAL A 88 -20.67 -2.27 -19.61
CA VAL A 88 -21.35 -2.55 -20.87
C VAL A 88 -22.62 -3.33 -20.56
N ASP A 89 -23.78 -2.85 -21.02
CA ASP A 89 -25.08 -3.49 -20.84
C ASP A 89 -25.38 -3.89 -19.38
N ASN A 90 -25.15 -2.97 -18.43
CA ASN A 90 -25.30 -3.20 -16.97
C ASN A 90 -24.40 -4.32 -16.41
N LYS A 91 -23.35 -4.71 -17.14
CA LYS A 91 -22.34 -5.67 -16.68
C LYS A 91 -21.00 -4.96 -16.49
N VAL A 92 -20.39 -5.21 -15.35
CA VAL A 92 -19.03 -4.76 -15.04
C VAL A 92 -18.03 -5.68 -15.73
N ILE A 93 -17.24 -5.14 -16.65
CA ILE A 93 -16.15 -5.85 -17.35
C ILE A 93 -14.82 -5.32 -16.81
N PHE A 94 -13.98 -6.22 -16.30
CA PHE A 94 -12.60 -5.92 -15.92
C PHE A 94 -11.70 -6.10 -17.16
N LEU A 95 -10.94 -5.06 -17.52
CA LEU A 95 -10.08 -5.02 -18.71
C LEU A 95 -8.62 -5.38 -18.40
#